data_AF-A0AA86GK36-F1
#
_entry.id   AF-A0AA86GK36-F1
#
_cell.length_a   1.000
_cell.length_b   1.000
_cell.length_c   1.000
_cell.angle_alpha   90.00
_cell.angle_beta   90.00
_cell.angle_gamma   90.00
#
_symmetry.space_group_name_H-M   'P 1'
#
loop_
_entity.id
_entity.type
_entity.pdbx_description
1 polymer ?
#
loop_
_entity_poly.entity_id
_entity_poly.type
_entity_poly.pdbx_seq_one_letter_code
_entity_poly.pdbx_strand_id
1 'polypeptide(L)'
;MGQRRAHIWSGDPHVKSESGLPCDRAARSNAMRFSEGSGVDAVTEGSTQAKGAPPELRAVELSRETAARRHALMEAYARDVYIPAFPDAVIREDPRYWVDLLDAAEPPPPPQPRIEVVLLLDPEDHPVAGVTIEYYRTARIGLLTYIAVAEGARGKGIGRRLIAAARAWLDRTADAATPMLAETERYQDAHDDAERGETDLRQKRLAGLGARMLDFDYVMPPLRPELPPYRLHLMCFLRDGEVRDSLRAPQVAAFLRELAAALGADLTAHADTAGMMAALETRDILHLLPLPRAKG
;
A
#
# COMPACT_ATOMS: atom_id res chain seq x y z
N MET A 1 -41.62 13.03 -9.54
CA MET A 1 -41.30 11.64 -9.10
C MET A 1 -40.59 10.95 -10.24
N GLY A 2 -39.26 10.87 -10.19
CA GLY A 2 -38.46 10.28 -11.25
C GLY A 2 -37.08 9.93 -10.68
N GLN A 3 -36.89 8.65 -10.40
CA GLN A 3 -35.60 8.07 -9.98
C GLN A 3 -34.62 8.16 -11.15
N ARG A 4 -33.50 8.86 -10.97
CA ARG A 4 -32.33 8.74 -11.85
C ARG A 4 -31.41 7.69 -11.25
N ARG A 5 -31.24 6.59 -11.98
CA ARG A 5 -30.22 5.56 -11.71
C ARG A 5 -28.84 6.17 -11.96
N ALA A 6 -27.93 6.03 -11.00
CA ALA A 6 -26.53 6.35 -11.17
C ALA A 6 -25.90 5.29 -12.10
N HIS A 7 -25.31 5.76 -13.19
CA HIS A 7 -24.62 4.93 -14.17
C HIS A 7 -23.29 4.44 -13.57
N ILE A 8 -23.14 3.12 -13.55
CA ILE A 8 -21.88 2.41 -13.34
C ILE A 8 -21.00 2.73 -14.55
N TRP A 9 -19.84 3.35 -14.32
CA TRP A 9 -18.86 3.63 -15.36
C TRP A 9 -18.15 2.33 -15.77
N SER A 10 -18.64 1.73 -16.85
CA SER A 10 -17.88 0.86 -17.74
C SER A 10 -17.48 1.68 -18.97
N GLY A 11 -16.18 1.84 -19.22
CA GLY A 11 -15.68 2.55 -20.39
C GLY A 11 -14.22 2.20 -20.68
N ASP A 12 -14.04 1.15 -21.47
CA ASP A 12 -12.79 0.86 -22.20
C ASP A 12 -12.28 2.08 -22.97
N PRO A 13 -10.96 2.09 -23.26
CA PRO A 13 -10.58 2.19 -24.65
C PRO A 13 -9.68 1.01 -25.06
N HIS A 14 -10.23 0.18 -25.93
CA HIS A 14 -9.46 -0.69 -26.81
C HIS A 14 -8.37 0.11 -27.54
N VAL A 15 -7.11 -0.24 -27.31
CA VAL A 15 -6.07 -0.17 -28.34
C VAL A 15 -5.62 -1.59 -28.61
N LYS A 16 -5.96 -2.10 -29.80
CA LYS A 16 -5.41 -3.35 -30.33
C LYS A 16 -3.91 -3.15 -30.56
N SER A 17 -3.08 -4.03 -30.01
CA SER A 17 -1.81 -4.39 -30.64
C SER A 17 -1.61 -5.89 -30.56
N GLU A 18 -1.69 -6.54 -31.72
CA GLU A 18 -1.23 -7.90 -31.93
C GLU A 18 0.29 -7.97 -31.67
N SER A 19 0.70 -8.83 -30.76
CA SER A 19 1.90 -9.66 -30.94
C SER A 19 1.89 -10.75 -29.88
N GLY A 20 1.81 -11.99 -30.34
CA GLY A 20 1.92 -13.17 -29.50
C GLY A 20 3.32 -13.27 -28.92
N LEU A 21 3.41 -13.26 -27.59
CA LEU A 21 4.54 -13.75 -26.81
C LEU A 21 3.97 -14.54 -25.63
N PRO A 22 4.59 -15.67 -25.25
CA PRO A 22 4.06 -16.53 -24.20
C PRO A 22 4.02 -15.79 -22.86
N CYS A 23 2.84 -15.81 -22.25
CA CYS A 23 2.56 -15.31 -20.90
C CYS A 23 3.21 -16.26 -19.88
N ASP A 24 4.45 -15.96 -19.48
CA ASP A 24 5.19 -16.74 -18.48
C ASP A 24 5.82 -15.85 -17.38
N ARG A 25 5.25 -14.67 -17.16
CA ARG A 25 5.53 -13.85 -15.96
C ARG A 25 4.24 -13.72 -15.17
N ALA A 26 4.20 -14.39 -14.02
CA ALA A 26 3.14 -14.22 -13.03
C ALA A 26 2.93 -12.73 -12.74
N ALA A 27 1.67 -12.27 -12.85
CA ALA A 27 1.27 -10.96 -12.37
C ALA A 27 1.65 -10.85 -10.88
N ARG A 28 2.42 -9.83 -10.52
CA ARG A 28 2.94 -9.66 -9.14
C ARG A 28 1.87 -8.94 -8.28
N SER A 29 1.96 -8.93 -6.95
CA SER A 29 0.97 -8.24 -6.07
C SER A 29 1.34 -6.77 -5.81
N ASN A 30 0.37 -5.92 -5.45
CA ASN A 30 0.56 -4.54 -4.96
C ASN A 30 1.10 -4.46 -3.53
N ALA A 31 1.47 -5.58 -2.93
CA ALA A 31 2.14 -5.65 -1.65
C ALA A 31 3.23 -4.57 -1.52
N MET A 32 3.35 -3.99 -0.32
CA MET A 32 4.22 -2.84 -0.09
C MET A 32 5.65 -3.16 -0.49
N ARG A 33 6.14 -2.52 -1.58
CA ARG A 33 7.50 -2.67 -2.10
C ARG A 33 8.34 -1.44 -1.77
N PHE A 34 9.53 -1.68 -1.25
CA PHE A 34 10.64 -0.75 -1.46
C PHE A 34 11.32 -1.19 -2.75
N SER A 35 11.36 -0.33 -3.76
CA SER A 35 12.25 -0.57 -4.89
C SER A 35 13.71 -0.48 -4.39
N GLU A 36 14.56 -1.41 -4.81
CA GLU A 36 16.01 -1.30 -4.74
C GLU A 36 16.56 -1.46 -6.16
N GLY A 37 17.51 -0.59 -6.53
CA GLY A 37 18.31 -0.78 -7.73
C GLY A 37 19.32 -1.89 -7.48
N SER A 38 19.35 -2.89 -8.35
CA SER A 38 20.39 -3.92 -8.37
C SER A 38 21.71 -3.30 -8.84
N GLY A 39 22.57 -2.92 -7.90
CA GLY A 39 23.94 -2.49 -8.15
C GLY A 39 24.90 -3.33 -7.32
N VAL A 40 25.33 -4.46 -7.86
CA VAL A 40 26.51 -5.17 -7.36
C VAL A 40 27.71 -4.42 -7.93
N ASP A 41 28.29 -3.52 -7.16
CA ASP A 41 29.61 -2.96 -7.48
C ASP A 41 30.53 -3.07 -6.27
N ALA A 42 31.75 -3.49 -6.60
CA ALA A 42 32.79 -3.92 -5.71
C ALA A 42 33.16 -2.87 -4.65
N VAL A 43 33.49 -3.40 -3.46
CA VAL A 43 34.17 -2.67 -2.40
C VAL A 43 35.42 -2.01 -2.97
N THR A 44 35.40 -0.68 -3.07
CA THR A 44 36.61 0.14 -3.09
C THR A 44 36.54 1.08 -1.90
N GLU A 45 37.54 0.94 -1.04
CA GLU A 45 37.74 1.75 0.17
C GLU A 45 37.93 3.22 -0.18
N GLY A 46 37.40 4.10 0.66
CA GLY A 46 37.84 5.50 0.74
C GLY A 46 36.79 6.53 0.37
N SER A 47 35.92 6.89 1.32
CA SER A 47 35.78 8.28 1.77
C SER A 47 34.63 8.37 2.78
N THR A 48 34.99 8.74 4.01
CA THR A 48 34.05 9.08 5.07
C THR A 48 33.42 10.43 4.73
N GLN A 49 32.44 10.47 3.83
CA GLN A 49 31.60 11.65 3.65
C GLN A 49 30.66 11.78 4.86
N ALA A 50 30.73 12.94 5.50
CA ALA A 50 29.87 13.31 6.60
C ALA A 50 28.39 13.10 6.24
N LYS A 51 27.63 12.46 7.14
CA LYS A 51 26.16 12.44 7.10
C LYS A 51 25.67 13.89 7.22
N GLY A 52 25.52 14.58 6.09
CA GLY A 52 24.83 15.86 6.02
C GLY A 52 23.41 15.71 6.60
N ALA A 53 22.94 16.73 7.31
CA ALA A 53 21.56 16.76 7.77
C ALA A 53 20.63 16.47 6.58
N PRO A 54 19.60 15.61 6.75
CA PRO A 54 18.67 15.36 5.66
C PRO A 54 18.06 16.70 5.21
N PRO A 55 17.90 16.92 3.90
CA PRO A 55 17.28 18.14 3.40
C PRO A 55 15.92 18.32 4.08
N GLU A 56 15.55 19.58 4.31
CA GLU A 56 14.29 19.95 4.94
C GLU A 56 13.14 19.58 4.00
N LEU A 57 12.66 18.33 4.09
CA LEU A 57 11.52 17.90 3.28
C LEU A 57 10.23 18.43 3.90
N ARG A 58 9.30 18.88 3.06
CA ARG A 58 7.98 19.34 3.47
C ARG A 58 6.92 18.29 3.16
N ALA A 59 6.06 17.98 4.13
CA ALA A 59 4.93 17.08 3.91
C ALA A 59 3.72 17.84 3.37
N VAL A 60 3.08 17.29 2.34
CA VAL A 60 1.91 17.85 1.68
C VAL A 60 0.83 16.79 1.54
N GLU A 61 -0.34 17.03 2.13
CA GLU A 61 -1.57 16.28 1.90
C GLU A 61 -2.22 16.79 0.62
N LEU A 62 -2.34 15.95 -0.40
CA LEU A 62 -2.87 16.36 -1.70
C LEU A 62 -4.32 16.85 -1.60
N SER A 63 -5.13 16.32 -0.67
CA SER A 63 -6.50 16.82 -0.42
C SER A 63 -6.57 18.30 -0.02
N ARG A 64 -5.49 18.87 0.52
CA ARG A 64 -5.42 20.27 0.99
C ARG A 64 -4.87 21.23 -0.06
N GLU A 65 -4.35 20.70 -1.16
CA GLU A 65 -3.83 21.49 -2.26
C GLU A 65 -4.96 21.92 -3.20
N THR A 66 -4.75 23.02 -3.92
CA THR A 66 -5.63 23.41 -5.03
C THR A 66 -5.61 22.33 -6.12
N ALA A 67 -6.71 22.15 -6.85
CA ALA A 67 -6.78 21.14 -7.92
C ALA A 67 -5.60 21.28 -8.91
N ALA A 68 -5.29 22.49 -9.37
CA ALA A 68 -4.17 22.72 -10.27
C ALA A 68 -2.81 22.26 -9.69
N ARG A 69 -2.53 22.59 -8.42
CA ARG A 69 -1.27 22.18 -7.76
C ARG A 69 -1.23 20.68 -7.47
N ARG A 70 -2.36 20.10 -7.07
CA ARG A 70 -2.53 18.67 -6.83
C ARG A 70 -2.23 17.85 -8.08
N HIS A 71 -2.80 18.23 -9.23
CA HIS A 71 -2.56 17.56 -10.51
C HIS A 71 -1.09 17.63 -10.90
N ALA A 72 -0.47 18.82 -10.82
CA ALA A 72 0.95 18.99 -11.13
C ALA A 72 1.87 18.16 -10.21
N LEU A 73 1.59 18.15 -8.91
CA LEU A 73 2.34 17.33 -7.94
C LEU A 73 2.15 15.83 -8.19
N MET A 74 0.93 15.40 -8.50
CA MET A 74 0.67 13.99 -8.82
C MET A 74 1.38 13.56 -10.10
N GLU A 75 1.38 14.39 -11.14
CA GLU A 75 2.08 14.08 -12.39
C GLU A 75 3.60 13.92 -12.16
N ALA A 76 4.21 14.84 -11.39
CA ALA A 76 5.61 14.75 -11.03
C ALA A 76 5.90 13.52 -10.16
N TYR A 77 5.10 13.26 -9.12
CA TYR A 77 5.24 12.08 -8.26
C TYR A 77 5.08 10.77 -9.05
N ALA A 78 4.09 10.70 -9.95
CA ALA A 78 3.84 9.56 -10.81
C ALA A 78 5.08 9.23 -11.64
N ARG A 79 5.61 10.23 -12.36
CA ARG A 79 6.76 10.09 -13.26
C ARG A 79 8.06 9.77 -12.51
N ASP A 80 8.36 10.53 -11.46
CA ASP A 80 9.71 10.56 -10.88
C ASP A 80 9.87 9.57 -9.71
N VAL A 81 8.77 9.09 -9.11
CA VAL A 81 8.82 8.26 -7.89
C VAL A 81 7.96 7.00 -8.00
N TYR A 82 6.66 7.14 -8.26
CA TYR A 82 5.70 6.03 -8.15
C TYR A 82 5.83 4.99 -9.26
N ILE A 83 5.84 5.41 -10.53
CA ILE A 83 5.98 4.49 -11.67
C ILE A 83 7.32 3.73 -11.62
N PRO A 84 8.48 4.38 -11.34
CA PRO A 84 9.74 3.66 -11.15
C PRO A 84 9.71 2.67 -9.98
N ALA A 85 9.00 2.99 -8.89
CA ALA A 85 8.90 2.09 -7.73
C ALA A 85 7.99 0.89 -7.96
N PHE A 86 6.96 1.04 -8.82
CA PHE A 86 5.97 0.01 -9.12
C PHE A 86 5.87 -0.19 -10.64
N PRO A 87 6.85 -0.84 -11.29
CA PRO A 87 6.90 -0.89 -12.76
C PRO A 87 5.80 -1.73 -13.42
N ASP A 88 5.18 -2.65 -12.68
CA ASP A 88 4.16 -3.56 -13.21
C ASP A 88 2.79 -2.86 -13.31
N ALA A 89 2.45 -2.42 -14.53
CA ALA A 89 1.21 -1.71 -14.82
C ALA A 89 -0.04 -2.59 -14.74
N VAL A 90 0.08 -3.92 -14.73
CA VAL A 90 -1.10 -4.82 -14.62
C VAL A 90 -1.74 -4.67 -13.24
N ILE A 91 -0.89 -4.53 -12.23
CA ILE A 91 -1.30 -4.53 -10.82
C ILE A 91 -1.29 -3.14 -10.22
N ARG A 92 -0.38 -2.25 -10.66
CA ARG A 92 -0.25 -0.89 -10.15
C ARG A 92 -1.54 -0.09 -10.40
N GLU A 93 -1.97 0.67 -9.39
CA GLU A 93 -3.07 1.63 -9.51
C GLU A 93 -2.73 2.78 -10.46
N ASP A 94 -3.70 3.26 -11.23
CA ASP A 94 -3.53 4.47 -12.03
C ASP A 94 -3.59 5.70 -11.12
N PRO A 95 -2.55 6.55 -11.04
CA PRO A 95 -2.55 7.73 -10.17
C PRO A 95 -3.73 8.69 -10.42
N ARG A 96 -4.31 8.68 -11.62
CA ARG A 96 -5.51 9.47 -11.94
C ARG A 96 -6.70 9.09 -11.07
N TYR A 97 -6.83 7.81 -10.72
CA TYR A 97 -7.88 7.34 -9.81
C TYR A 97 -7.84 8.06 -8.47
N TRP A 98 -6.65 8.28 -7.89
CA TRP A 98 -6.53 9.01 -6.64
C TRP A 98 -6.91 10.49 -6.79
N VAL A 99 -6.49 11.12 -7.87
CA VAL A 99 -6.82 12.52 -8.13
C VAL A 99 -8.33 12.70 -8.29
N ASP A 100 -8.99 11.82 -9.05
CA ASP A 100 -10.44 11.84 -9.24
C ASP A 100 -11.20 11.71 -7.91
N LEU A 101 -10.74 10.83 -7.02
CA LEU A 101 -11.31 10.68 -5.69
C LEU A 101 -11.06 11.88 -4.78
N LEU A 102 -9.90 12.53 -4.88
CA LEU A 102 -9.58 13.72 -4.09
C LEU A 102 -10.33 14.96 -4.60
N ASP A 103 -10.59 15.05 -5.90
CA ASP A 103 -11.31 16.15 -6.55
C ASP A 103 -12.83 16.02 -6.45
N ALA A 104 -13.33 14.85 -6.06
CA ALA A 104 -14.75 14.63 -5.85
C ALA A 104 -15.31 15.61 -4.80
N ALA A 105 -16.44 16.25 -5.14
CA ALA A 105 -17.09 17.22 -4.26
C ALA A 105 -17.52 16.62 -2.92
N GLU A 106 -17.86 15.32 -2.92
CA GLU A 106 -18.14 14.54 -1.74
C GLU A 106 -17.32 13.24 -1.78
N PRO A 107 -16.84 12.74 -0.63
CA PRO A 107 -16.21 11.42 -0.59
C PRO A 107 -17.21 10.36 -1.06
N PRO A 108 -16.77 9.33 -1.80
CA PRO A 108 -17.67 8.27 -2.24
C PRO A 108 -18.33 7.62 -1.02
N PRO A 109 -19.53 7.02 -1.13
CA PRO A 109 -20.11 6.25 -0.03
C PRO A 109 -19.34 4.93 0.17
N PRO A 110 -19.43 4.29 1.35
CA PRO A 110 -18.99 2.90 1.52
C PRO A 110 -19.62 1.98 0.46
N PRO A 111 -18.91 0.95 -0.03
CA PRO A 111 -17.67 0.40 0.53
C PRO A 111 -16.39 1.12 0.10
N GLN A 112 -16.47 2.11 -0.80
CA GLN A 112 -15.27 2.81 -1.26
C GLN A 112 -14.60 3.54 -0.09
N PRO A 113 -13.26 3.51 0.03
CA PRO A 113 -12.57 4.17 1.12
C PRO A 113 -12.55 5.69 0.94
N ARG A 114 -12.27 6.42 2.02
CA ARG A 114 -11.70 7.77 1.89
C ARG A 114 -10.21 7.63 1.67
N ILE A 115 -9.64 8.39 0.76
CA ILE A 115 -8.21 8.27 0.44
C ILE A 115 -7.45 9.55 0.76
N GLU A 116 -6.14 9.40 0.91
CA GLU A 116 -5.18 10.50 0.87
C GLU A 116 -3.89 10.03 0.23
N VAL A 117 -3.23 10.98 -0.45
CA VAL A 117 -1.85 10.83 -0.89
C VAL A 117 -1.05 11.93 -0.21
N VAL A 118 -0.08 11.53 0.61
CA VAL A 118 0.86 12.48 1.24
C VAL A 118 2.19 12.40 0.53
N LEU A 119 2.65 13.55 0.02
CA LEU A 119 3.96 13.68 -0.62
C LEU A 119 4.96 14.32 0.35
N LEU A 120 6.23 13.92 0.22
CA LEU A 120 7.35 14.65 0.78
C LEU A 120 8.06 15.35 -0.38
N LEU A 121 8.13 16.67 -0.28
CA LEU A 121 8.75 17.54 -1.28
C LEU A 121 10.13 18.00 -0.80
N ASP A 122 11.06 18.18 -1.73
CA ASP A 122 12.32 18.88 -1.48
C ASP A 122 12.12 20.42 -1.42
N PRO A 123 13.16 21.21 -1.11
CA PRO A 123 13.06 22.68 -1.07
C PRO A 123 12.63 23.33 -2.39
N GLU A 124 12.82 22.64 -3.51
CA GLU A 124 12.43 23.07 -4.86
C GLU A 124 11.01 22.61 -5.24
N ASP A 125 10.23 22.10 -4.28
CA ASP A 125 8.86 21.59 -4.46
C ASP A 125 8.74 20.32 -5.34
N HIS A 126 9.84 19.57 -5.53
CA HIS A 126 9.80 18.30 -6.25
C HIS A 126 9.46 17.13 -5.31
N PRO A 127 8.52 16.22 -5.70
CA PRO A 127 8.23 15.03 -4.92
C PRO A 127 9.43 14.07 -4.86
N VAL A 128 9.92 13.78 -3.66
CA VAL A 128 10.98 12.79 -3.42
C VAL A 128 10.45 11.48 -2.83
N ALA A 129 9.20 11.49 -2.37
CA ALA A 129 8.56 10.37 -1.72
C ALA A 129 7.04 10.57 -1.63
N GLY A 130 6.30 9.48 -1.50
CA GLY A 130 4.85 9.51 -1.31
C GLY A 130 4.31 8.30 -0.59
N VAL A 131 3.14 8.48 0.04
CA VAL A 131 2.38 7.43 0.70
C VAL A 131 0.89 7.59 0.41
N THR A 132 0.23 6.49 0.07
CA THR A 132 -1.23 6.41 -0.12
C THR A 132 -1.83 5.66 1.06
N ILE A 133 -2.86 6.25 1.66
CA ILE A 133 -3.60 5.71 2.80
C ILE A 133 -5.09 5.77 2.51
N GLU A 134 -5.78 4.68 2.84
CA GLU A 134 -7.20 4.49 2.61
C GLU A 134 -7.91 4.25 3.93
N TYR A 135 -9.07 4.85 4.15
CA TYR A 135 -9.87 4.66 5.35
C TYR A 135 -11.21 4.00 5.02
N TYR A 136 -11.32 2.75 5.44
CA TYR A 136 -12.49 1.90 5.37
C TYR A 136 -13.41 2.20 6.56
N ARG A 137 -14.48 2.95 6.29
CA ARG A 137 -15.30 3.61 7.32
C ARG A 137 -16.20 2.65 8.07
N THR A 138 -16.65 1.57 7.43
CA THR A 138 -17.52 0.58 8.06
C THR A 138 -16.72 -0.25 9.06
N ALA A 139 -15.52 -0.68 8.68
CA ALA A 139 -14.62 -1.46 9.52
C ALA A 139 -13.78 -0.61 10.49
N ARG A 140 -13.71 0.71 10.27
CA ARG A 140 -12.83 1.65 10.98
C ARG A 140 -11.37 1.19 10.95
N ILE A 141 -10.86 0.93 9.75
CA ILE A 141 -9.49 0.48 9.52
C ILE A 141 -8.85 1.37 8.44
N GLY A 142 -7.63 1.80 8.69
CA GLY A 142 -6.78 2.40 7.66
C GLY A 142 -6.00 1.31 6.92
N LEU A 143 -5.82 1.43 5.62
CA LEU A 143 -4.97 0.57 4.79
C LEU A 143 -3.93 1.43 4.07
N LEU A 144 -2.66 1.24 4.41
CA LEU A 144 -1.54 1.88 3.71
C LEU A 144 -1.22 1.03 2.48
N THR A 145 -1.70 1.46 1.31
CA THR A 145 -1.63 0.69 0.06
C THR A 145 -0.35 0.93 -0.71
N TYR A 146 0.19 2.15 -0.70
CA TYR A 146 1.42 2.47 -1.43
C TYR A 146 2.38 3.30 -0.58
N ILE A 147 3.67 2.98 -0.66
CA ILE A 147 4.76 3.81 -0.13
C ILE A 147 5.91 3.79 -1.12
N ALA A 148 6.44 4.96 -1.48
CA ALA A 148 7.55 5.07 -2.41
C ALA A 148 8.53 6.16 -1.97
N VAL A 149 9.81 5.91 -2.24
CA VAL A 149 10.90 6.86 -2.04
C VAL A 149 11.79 6.82 -3.27
N ALA A 150 12.05 7.99 -3.85
CA ALA A 150 12.95 8.16 -4.98
C ALA A 150 14.32 7.56 -4.67
N GLU A 151 14.96 6.94 -5.66
CA GLU A 151 16.21 6.19 -5.48
C GLU A 151 17.31 7.01 -4.79
N GLY A 152 17.57 8.23 -5.26
CA GLY A 152 18.57 9.14 -4.66
C GLY A 152 18.22 9.67 -3.26
N ALA A 153 17.01 9.41 -2.77
CA ALA A 153 16.52 9.86 -1.47
C ALA A 153 16.46 8.73 -0.42
N ARG A 154 16.72 7.47 -0.79
CA ARG A 154 16.66 6.31 0.12
C ARG A 154 17.73 6.38 1.22
N GLY A 155 17.52 5.60 2.28
CA GLY A 155 18.45 5.50 3.43
C GLY A 155 18.47 6.70 4.39
N LYS A 156 17.66 7.74 4.14
CA LYS A 156 17.64 9.00 4.92
C LYS A 156 16.49 9.08 5.95
N GLY A 157 15.92 7.95 6.36
CA GLY A 157 14.80 7.90 7.31
C GLY A 157 13.44 8.36 6.77
N ILE A 158 13.32 8.58 5.46
CA ILE A 158 12.11 9.09 4.80
C ILE A 158 10.89 8.16 5.01
N GLY A 159 11.09 6.84 4.99
CA GLY A 159 10.00 5.88 5.24
C GLY A 159 9.29 6.10 6.57
N ARG A 160 10.02 6.37 7.66
CA ARG A 160 9.41 6.68 8.97
C ARG A 160 8.57 7.95 8.93
N ARG A 161 9.03 8.96 8.19
CA ARG A 161 8.29 10.23 8.02
C ARG A 161 6.99 10.01 7.24
N LEU A 162 7.00 9.16 6.22
CA LEU A 162 5.80 8.80 5.46
C LEU A 162 4.78 8.04 6.34
N ILE A 163 5.21 7.03 7.10
CA ILE A 163 4.34 6.31 8.05
C ILE A 163 3.72 7.28 9.07
N ALA A 164 4.53 8.18 9.63
CA ALA A 164 4.04 9.19 10.57
C ALA A 164 3.02 10.14 9.93
N ALA A 165 3.23 10.54 8.67
CA ALA A 165 2.32 11.42 7.94
C ALA A 165 0.99 10.73 7.63
N ALA A 166 1.01 9.48 7.16
CA ALA A 166 -0.18 8.66 6.94
C ALA A 166 -0.96 8.45 8.26
N ARG A 167 -0.26 8.16 9.36
CA ARG A 167 -0.86 8.05 10.70
C ARG A 167 -1.52 9.36 11.15
N ALA A 168 -0.85 10.49 10.96
CA ALA A 168 -1.38 11.79 11.33
C ALA A 168 -2.65 12.15 10.54
N TRP A 169 -2.71 11.78 9.26
CA TRP A 169 -3.92 11.91 8.47
C TRP A 169 -5.05 11.02 9.01
N LEU A 170 -4.76 9.73 9.24
CA LEU A 170 -5.74 8.78 9.75
C LEU A 170 -6.30 9.18 11.13
N ASP A 171 -5.46 9.77 11.99
CA ASP A 171 -5.87 10.32 13.30
C ASP A 171 -6.93 11.41 13.19
N ARG A 172 -6.78 12.30 12.21
CA ARG A 172 -7.71 13.40 12.00
C ARG A 172 -8.98 12.95 11.29
N THR A 173 -8.87 12.00 10.36
CA THR A 173 -9.99 11.52 9.54
C THR A 173 -10.87 10.50 10.27
N ALA A 174 -10.27 9.71 11.16
CA ALA A 174 -10.93 8.69 11.96
C ALA A 174 -10.74 8.99 13.45
N ASP A 175 -9.85 8.25 14.12
CA ASP A 175 -9.41 8.51 15.49
C ASP A 175 -8.03 7.88 15.74
N ALA A 176 -7.49 8.14 16.94
CA ALA A 176 -6.20 7.61 17.33
C ALA A 176 -6.18 6.08 17.58
N ALA A 177 -7.32 5.46 17.85
CA ALA A 177 -7.40 4.03 18.12
C ALA A 177 -7.42 3.17 16.84
N THR A 178 -7.88 3.76 15.73
CA THR A 178 -8.05 3.17 14.40
C THR A 178 -6.77 2.45 13.95
N PRO A 179 -6.78 1.12 13.75
CA PRO A 179 -5.61 0.40 13.25
C PRO A 179 -5.20 0.88 11.84
N MET A 180 -3.89 0.92 11.57
CA MET A 180 -3.35 1.17 10.24
C MET A 180 -2.70 -0.11 9.74
N LEU A 181 -3.41 -0.81 8.87
CA LEU A 181 -2.98 -2.04 8.25
C LEU A 181 -2.20 -1.78 6.97
N ALA A 182 -1.47 -2.79 6.54
CA ALA A 182 -0.86 -2.86 5.23
C ALA A 182 -0.47 -4.29 4.87
N GLU A 183 0.03 -4.50 3.65
CA GLU A 183 0.28 -5.82 3.10
C GLU A 183 1.75 -5.97 2.68
N THR A 184 2.30 -7.18 2.85
CA THR A 184 3.64 -7.50 2.35
C THR A 184 3.69 -8.95 1.84
N GLU A 185 4.57 -9.21 0.86
CA GLU A 185 4.81 -10.54 0.30
C GLU A 185 5.30 -11.53 1.36
N ARG A 186 5.07 -12.82 1.12
CA ARG A 186 5.54 -13.92 1.97
C ARG A 186 6.82 -14.48 1.36
N TYR A 187 7.94 -14.47 2.09
CA TYR A 187 9.18 -15.02 1.53
C TYR A 187 9.08 -16.54 1.27
N GLN A 188 8.12 -17.24 1.87
CA GLN A 188 7.85 -18.66 1.64
C GLN A 188 7.35 -18.91 0.21
N ASP A 189 6.76 -17.90 -0.43
CA ASP A 189 6.23 -17.97 -1.79
C ASP A 189 7.22 -17.43 -2.85
N ALA A 190 8.43 -17.02 -2.43
CA ALA A 190 9.45 -16.54 -3.36
C ALA A 190 9.85 -17.63 -4.37
N HIS A 191 9.99 -17.25 -5.63
CA HIS A 191 10.32 -18.16 -6.74
C HIS A 191 11.78 -18.62 -6.70
N ASP A 192 12.68 -17.76 -6.22
CA ASP A 192 14.10 -18.02 -6.09
C ASP A 192 14.69 -17.36 -4.82
N ASP A 193 15.98 -17.62 -4.58
CA ASP A 193 16.67 -17.12 -3.40
C ASP A 193 16.94 -15.61 -3.44
N ALA A 194 17.00 -15.01 -4.63
CA ALA A 194 17.18 -13.57 -4.77
C ALA A 194 15.91 -12.83 -4.33
N GLU A 195 14.75 -13.26 -4.83
CA GLU A 195 13.44 -12.73 -4.42
C GLU A 195 13.18 -12.99 -2.93
N ARG A 196 13.58 -14.16 -2.41
CA ARG A 196 13.50 -14.47 -0.99
C ARG A 196 14.32 -13.49 -0.16
N GLY A 197 15.56 -13.20 -0.59
CA GLY A 197 16.46 -12.25 0.07
C GLY A 197 15.92 -10.83 0.06
N GLU A 198 15.38 -10.37 -1.06
CA GLU A 198 14.72 -9.06 -1.18
C GLU A 198 13.50 -8.95 -0.26
N THR A 199 12.68 -9.99 -0.20
CA THR A 199 11.50 -10.04 0.66
C THR A 199 11.87 -10.01 2.15
N ASP A 200 12.89 -10.76 2.57
CA ASP A 200 13.39 -10.75 3.94
C ASP A 200 13.95 -9.36 4.34
N LEU A 201 14.73 -8.73 3.46
CA LEU A 201 15.26 -7.38 3.67
C LEU A 201 14.13 -6.34 3.80
N ARG A 202 13.09 -6.49 2.98
CA ARG A 202 11.89 -5.65 3.03
C ARG A 202 11.13 -5.81 4.34
N GLN A 203 10.86 -7.06 4.77
CA GLN A 203 10.19 -7.33 6.03
C GLN A 203 11.00 -6.82 7.24
N LYS A 204 12.34 -6.92 7.21
CA LYS A 204 13.22 -6.30 8.22
C LYS A 204 13.06 -4.79 8.29
N ARG A 205 12.96 -4.10 7.16
CA ARG A 205 12.73 -2.64 7.10
C ARG A 205 11.36 -2.27 7.65
N LEU A 206 10.31 -2.98 7.24
CA LEU A 206 8.95 -2.78 7.74
C LEU A 206 8.88 -2.99 9.26
N ALA A 207 9.53 -4.02 9.78
CA ALA A 207 9.64 -4.24 11.22
C ALA A 207 10.33 -3.06 11.94
N GLY A 208 11.40 -2.51 11.36
CA GLY A 208 12.07 -1.30 11.86
C GLY A 208 11.25 -0.01 11.80
N LEU A 209 10.16 -0.02 11.03
CA LEU A 209 9.14 1.04 10.97
C LEU A 209 7.94 0.77 11.89
N GLY A 210 7.98 -0.29 12.71
CA GLY A 210 6.93 -0.61 13.67
C GLY A 210 5.85 -1.57 13.16
N ALA A 211 6.06 -2.20 12.00
CA ALA A 211 5.12 -3.19 11.48
C ALA A 211 5.13 -4.50 12.29
N ARG A 212 3.93 -5.03 12.55
CA ARG A 212 3.69 -6.32 13.21
C ARG A 212 2.68 -7.11 12.40
N MET A 213 2.93 -8.41 12.20
CA MET A 213 2.08 -9.29 11.41
C MET A 213 0.85 -9.72 12.21
N LEU A 214 -0.32 -9.80 11.59
CA LEU A 214 -1.48 -10.46 12.18
C LEU A 214 -1.37 -11.98 12.03
N ASP A 215 -1.63 -12.70 13.12
CA ASP A 215 -1.54 -14.16 13.21
C ASP A 215 -2.72 -14.86 12.51
N PHE A 216 -2.75 -14.85 11.18
CA PHE A 216 -3.64 -15.70 10.37
C PHE A 216 -3.13 -15.80 8.93
N ASP A 217 -3.62 -16.80 8.19
CA ASP A 217 -3.29 -17.00 6.77
C ASP A 217 -4.05 -15.99 5.90
N TYR A 218 -3.51 -14.78 5.78
CA TYR A 218 -4.10 -13.73 4.98
C TYR A 218 -4.06 -14.03 3.48
N VAL A 219 -5.21 -13.83 2.84
CA VAL A 219 -5.42 -13.94 1.41
C VAL A 219 -6.07 -12.65 0.94
N MET A 220 -5.33 -11.86 0.17
CA MET A 220 -5.82 -10.64 -0.46
C MET A 220 -6.93 -11.01 -1.46
N PRO A 221 -8.09 -10.33 -1.39
CA PRO A 221 -9.13 -10.49 -2.40
C PRO A 221 -8.57 -10.20 -3.81
N PRO A 222 -9.14 -10.80 -4.87
CA PRO A 222 -8.81 -10.41 -6.24
C PRO A 222 -8.87 -8.91 -6.45
N LEU A 223 -7.80 -8.32 -7.01
CA LEU A 223 -7.77 -6.90 -7.37
C LEU A 223 -8.78 -6.57 -8.48
N ARG A 224 -9.11 -7.57 -9.31
CA ARG A 224 -10.13 -7.52 -10.35
C ARG A 224 -10.81 -8.89 -10.45
N PRO A 225 -12.06 -8.98 -10.92
CA PRO A 225 -12.79 -10.26 -11.01
C PRO A 225 -12.05 -11.37 -11.78
N GLU A 226 -11.21 -11.00 -12.74
CA GLU A 226 -10.43 -11.93 -13.59
C GLU A 226 -9.08 -12.35 -13.01
N LEU A 227 -8.62 -11.72 -11.92
CA LEU A 227 -7.33 -12.03 -11.30
C LEU A 227 -7.49 -13.02 -10.14
N PRO A 228 -6.48 -13.87 -9.88
CA PRO A 228 -6.52 -14.74 -8.72
C PRO A 228 -6.33 -13.94 -7.41
N PRO A 229 -6.78 -14.50 -6.26
CA PRO A 229 -6.37 -13.98 -4.96
C PRO A 229 -4.86 -14.20 -4.73
N TYR A 230 -4.26 -13.39 -3.85
CA TYR A 230 -2.84 -13.49 -3.50
C TYR A 230 -2.67 -13.76 -2.01
N ARG A 231 -1.77 -14.69 -1.66
CA ARG A 231 -1.44 -14.94 -0.26
C ARG A 231 -0.34 -13.99 0.18
N LEU A 232 -0.62 -13.21 1.21
CA LEU A 232 0.25 -12.14 1.72
C LEU A 232 0.34 -12.22 3.25
N HIS A 233 1.14 -11.35 3.85
CA HIS A 233 1.01 -11.03 5.26
C HIS A 233 0.23 -9.72 5.41
N LEU A 234 -0.84 -9.76 6.21
CA LEU A 234 -1.48 -8.55 6.70
C LEU A 234 -0.75 -8.09 7.96
N MET A 235 -0.29 -6.85 7.95
CA MET A 235 0.46 -6.25 9.05
C MET A 235 -0.21 -4.99 9.56
N CYS A 236 0.09 -4.61 10.80
CA CYS A 236 -0.35 -3.39 11.45
C CYS A 236 0.87 -2.55 11.80
N PHE A 237 0.85 -1.25 11.48
CA PHE A 237 1.82 -0.29 12.00
C PHE A 237 1.36 0.21 13.37
N LEU A 238 2.22 0.03 14.37
CA LEU A 238 2.02 0.60 15.70
C LEU A 238 2.58 2.03 15.75
N ARG A 239 1.99 2.89 16.57
CA ARG A 239 2.62 4.18 16.89
C ARG A 239 3.93 3.96 17.63
N ASP A 240 4.81 4.95 17.55
CA ASP A 240 5.97 5.01 18.44
C ASP A 240 5.51 5.01 19.90
N GLY A 241 5.96 4.01 20.66
CA GLY A 241 5.59 3.82 22.07
C GLY A 241 4.23 3.14 22.30
N GLU A 242 3.45 2.83 21.27
CA GLU A 242 2.21 2.08 21.43
C GLU A 242 2.50 0.61 21.77
N VAL A 243 1.87 0.15 22.85
CA VAL A 243 1.86 -1.27 23.24
C VAL A 243 0.50 -1.84 22.86
N ARG A 244 0.48 -2.58 21.75
CA ARG A 244 -0.67 -3.34 21.27
C ARG A 244 -0.20 -4.72 20.85
N ASP A 245 -0.87 -5.75 21.34
CA ASP A 245 -0.52 -7.15 21.12
C ASP A 245 -1.53 -7.90 20.23
N SER A 246 -2.67 -7.27 19.92
CA SER A 246 -3.76 -7.91 19.21
C SER A 246 -4.72 -6.91 18.56
N LEU A 247 -5.50 -7.40 17.58
CA LEU A 247 -6.68 -6.74 17.01
C LEU A 247 -7.91 -7.65 17.13
N ARG A 248 -9.10 -7.06 17.11
CA ARG A 248 -10.36 -7.81 17.09
C ARG A 248 -10.56 -8.49 15.75
N ALA A 249 -10.65 -9.82 15.73
CA ALA A 249 -10.87 -10.58 14.51
C ALA A 249 -12.18 -10.18 13.78
N PRO A 250 -13.32 -9.91 14.46
CA PRO A 250 -14.51 -9.41 13.79
C PRO A 250 -14.32 -8.07 13.06
N GLN A 251 -13.45 -7.20 13.57
CA GLN A 251 -13.14 -5.93 12.93
C GLN A 251 -12.32 -6.14 11.65
N VAL A 252 -11.32 -7.01 11.70
CA VAL A 252 -10.53 -7.39 10.51
C VAL A 252 -11.42 -8.09 9.48
N ALA A 253 -12.35 -8.95 9.90
CA ALA A 253 -13.32 -9.59 9.01
C ALA A 253 -14.25 -8.57 8.34
N ALA A 254 -14.71 -7.57 9.08
CA ALA A 254 -15.49 -6.47 8.51
C ALA A 254 -14.69 -5.68 7.46
N PHE A 255 -13.41 -5.42 7.74
CA PHE A 255 -12.49 -4.78 6.79
C PHE A 255 -12.32 -5.60 5.52
N LEU A 256 -12.09 -6.91 5.60
CA LEU A 256 -11.92 -7.75 4.42
C LEU A 256 -13.16 -7.80 3.54
N ARG A 257 -14.36 -7.79 4.14
CA ARG A 257 -15.63 -7.68 3.39
C ARG A 257 -15.77 -6.31 2.73
N GLU A 258 -15.42 -5.22 3.43
CA GLU A 258 -15.48 -3.86 2.88
C GLU A 258 -14.47 -3.67 1.74
N LEU A 259 -13.23 -4.15 1.91
CA LEU A 259 -12.18 -4.17 0.89
C LEU A 259 -12.64 -4.96 -0.36
N ALA A 260 -13.12 -6.19 -0.19
CA ALA A 260 -13.60 -6.99 -1.31
C ALA A 260 -14.77 -6.31 -2.04
N ALA A 261 -15.71 -5.73 -1.30
CA ALA A 261 -16.82 -4.99 -1.91
C ALA A 261 -16.35 -3.73 -2.66
N ALA A 262 -15.30 -3.03 -2.16
CA ALA A 262 -14.70 -1.90 -2.86
C ALA A 262 -14.01 -2.31 -4.17
N LEU A 263 -13.40 -3.49 -4.20
CA LEU A 263 -12.78 -4.11 -5.38
C LEU A 263 -13.79 -4.79 -6.32
N GLY A 264 -15.05 -4.91 -5.93
CA GLY A 264 -16.05 -5.69 -6.66
C GLY A 264 -15.79 -7.21 -6.64
N ALA A 265 -15.01 -7.69 -5.67
CA ALA A 265 -14.63 -9.09 -5.51
C ALA A 265 -15.64 -9.85 -4.63
N ASP A 266 -15.86 -11.13 -4.96
CA ASP A 266 -16.62 -12.07 -4.15
C ASP A 266 -15.67 -12.98 -3.37
N LEU A 267 -15.62 -12.82 -2.04
CA LEU A 267 -14.78 -13.64 -1.15
C LEU A 267 -15.17 -15.13 -1.15
N THR A 268 -16.37 -15.48 -1.61
CA THR A 268 -16.84 -16.87 -1.68
C THR A 268 -16.47 -17.55 -3.01
N ALA A 269 -16.04 -16.78 -4.02
CA ALA A 269 -15.71 -17.30 -5.35
C ALA A 269 -14.42 -18.14 -5.37
N HIS A 270 -13.53 -17.95 -4.38
CA HIS A 270 -12.28 -18.70 -4.27
C HIS A 270 -12.20 -19.45 -2.93
N ALA A 271 -11.76 -20.71 -2.99
CA ALA A 271 -11.62 -21.55 -1.80
C ALA A 271 -10.68 -20.94 -0.75
N ASP A 272 -9.62 -20.26 -1.18
CA ASP A 272 -8.63 -19.64 -0.30
C ASP A 272 -9.24 -18.45 0.49
N THR A 273 -9.96 -17.55 -0.18
CA THR A 273 -10.62 -16.41 0.50
C THR A 273 -11.79 -16.87 1.36
N ALA A 274 -12.54 -17.87 0.92
CA ALA A 274 -13.63 -18.47 1.70
C ALA A 274 -13.10 -19.15 2.97
N GLY A 275 -12.02 -19.93 2.84
CA GLY A 275 -11.34 -20.60 3.95
C GLY A 275 -10.76 -19.61 4.95
N MET A 276 -10.10 -18.54 4.48
CA MET A 276 -9.62 -17.45 5.32
C MET A 276 -10.76 -16.81 6.12
N MET A 277 -11.88 -16.46 5.49
CA MET A 277 -13.01 -15.83 6.17
C MET A 277 -13.64 -16.75 7.21
N ALA A 278 -13.85 -18.03 6.88
CA ALA A 278 -14.37 -19.02 7.80
C ALA A 278 -13.46 -19.19 9.04
N ALA A 279 -12.14 -19.27 8.84
CA ALA A 279 -11.19 -19.34 9.95
C ALA A 279 -11.23 -18.07 10.82
N LEU A 280 -11.31 -16.89 10.20
CA LEU A 280 -11.34 -15.61 10.90
C LEU A 280 -12.61 -15.42 11.75
N GLU A 281 -13.75 -15.91 11.26
CA GLU A 281 -15.04 -15.84 11.96
C GLU A 281 -15.11 -16.71 13.23
N THR A 282 -14.23 -17.71 13.36
CA THR A 282 -14.13 -18.54 14.58
C THR A 282 -13.28 -17.91 15.69
N ARG A 283 -12.69 -16.74 15.45
CA ARG A 283 -11.76 -16.08 16.38
C ARG A 283 -12.34 -14.79 16.92
N ASP A 284 -11.99 -14.48 18.17
CA ASP A 284 -12.29 -13.17 18.78
C ASP A 284 -11.16 -12.16 18.54
N ILE A 285 -9.91 -12.65 18.56
CA ILE A 285 -8.70 -11.84 18.46
C ILE A 285 -7.70 -12.43 17.48
N LEU A 286 -6.90 -11.55 16.88
CA LEU A 286 -5.71 -11.85 16.11
C LEU A 286 -4.51 -11.26 16.83
N HIS A 287 -3.49 -12.07 17.12
CA HIS A 287 -2.27 -11.60 17.76
C HIS A 287 -1.36 -10.85 16.77
N LEU A 288 -0.63 -9.87 17.27
CA LEU A 288 0.38 -9.11 16.55
C LEU A 288 1.77 -9.72 16.78
N LEU A 289 2.21 -10.53 15.83
CA LEU A 289 3.49 -11.22 15.84
C LEU A 289 4.59 -10.33 15.25
N PRO A 290 5.87 -10.57 15.58
CA PRO A 290 6.97 -10.08 14.76
C PRO A 290 6.80 -10.51 13.30
N LEU A 291 7.20 -9.67 12.35
CA LEU A 291 7.32 -10.11 10.95
C LEU A 291 8.29 -11.31 10.88
N PRO A 292 7.97 -12.32 10.06
CA PRO A 292 8.80 -13.51 9.98
C PRO A 292 10.15 -13.15 9.35
N ARG A 293 11.14 -14.01 9.56
CA ARG A 293 12.50 -13.84 9.01
C ARG A 293 12.88 -15.10 8.28
N ALA A 294 13.60 -14.96 7.18
CA ALA A 294 14.28 -16.10 6.58
C ALA A 294 15.25 -16.68 7.63
N LYS A 295 15.19 -18.00 7.84
CA LYS A 295 16.22 -18.68 8.62
C LYS A 295 17.51 -18.62 7.78
N GLY A 296 18.57 -18.08 8.38
CA GLY A 296 19.91 -18.08 7.78
C GLY A 296 20.53 -19.47 7.74
#